data_AF-A0A7J9XNX4-F1
#
_entry.id   AF-A0A7J9XNX4-F1
#
_cell.length_a   1.000
_cell.length_b   1.000
_cell.length_c   1.000
_cell.angle_alpha   90.00
_cell.angle_beta   90.00
_cell.angle_gamma   90.00
#
_symmetry.space_group_name_H-M   'P 1'
#
loop_
_entity.id
_entity.type
_entity.pdbx_description
1 polymer ?
#
loop_
_entity_poly.entity_id
_entity_poly.type
_entity_poly.pdbx_seq_one_letter_code
_entity_poly.pdbx_strand_id
1 'polypeptide(L)'
;MTPCSRAARGRIGIVGGFGGFGGFGGIPSTSRPICIEISVRFTDVSATALVNRGSHSGVLGQAWPARRSRLHAKGSLAMSSYLSRRAAVAASVLVLPTALLCAAAPVAAQPPDDPVLSRQGMLGPFASEFHNFLSITVSENTAVVGASWHNAAYVWERSGSSWSLQDTLLPEDGQENGFGRAVAVSGDTIVVGAVDEAHVFTRTGASWSQQTELTSSEANGFGTAVAVAGDTLVVGVPFGEFNNREVGLARVYERSGDTWSSQATLTATPRGDGDRFGRSVAIIDDTVLVGAPFDDSVNHSDAGSAHVFTRDGTGWSHQARLRAPARDRAEFDVFGLGVSLADDTAVVGAPLADVGTTTDVGSAYVFARQGDSWSREVRLLMPEGSPGAMFGTGVAVSGDTVVVGASTHRGPGAGSAEVFVEAAGTWTHRATLTRPRTTYFGYSVAASEDTFLVTSNGFSHGSYHYGFARAVVYVTEP
;
A
#
# COMPACT_ATOMS: atom_id res chain seq x y z
N MET A 1 46.82 -26.88 49.12
CA MET A 1 47.32 -25.57 49.59
C MET A 1 47.01 -24.54 48.53
N THR A 2 46.16 -23.56 48.83
CA THR A 2 46.14 -22.23 48.17
C THR A 2 47.33 -21.40 48.71
N PRO A 3 47.78 -20.30 48.06
CA PRO A 3 47.00 -19.11 47.67
C PRO A 3 47.12 -18.75 46.16
N CYS A 4 46.20 -18.03 45.49
CA CYS A 4 45.79 -16.61 45.64
C CYS A 4 46.99 -15.63 45.54
N SER A 5 46.94 -14.53 44.78
CA SER A 5 45.80 -13.61 44.59
C SER A 5 45.92 -12.64 43.36
N ARG A 6 44.77 -12.07 42.95
CA ARG A 6 44.44 -10.70 42.43
C ARG A 6 45.55 -9.86 41.75
N ALA A 7 45.29 -9.05 40.71
CA ALA A 7 44.05 -8.40 40.22
C ALA A 7 44.08 -8.31 38.66
N ALA A 8 43.25 -7.56 37.89
CA ALA A 8 42.22 -6.55 38.17
C ALA A 8 41.06 -6.58 37.13
N ARG A 9 40.48 -5.42 36.75
CA ARG A 9 39.49 -5.24 35.66
C ARG A 9 40.06 -4.31 34.58
N GLY A 10 39.76 -4.57 33.31
CA GLY A 10 39.98 -3.65 32.20
C GLY A 10 38.80 -3.68 31.22
N ARG A 11 38.29 -2.50 30.84
CA ARG A 11 37.29 -2.36 29.76
C ARG A 11 38.01 -2.50 28.41
N ILE A 12 37.40 -3.21 27.46
CA ILE A 12 37.65 -3.01 26.03
C ILE A 12 36.30 -2.68 25.41
N GLY A 13 36.18 -1.48 24.84
CA GLY A 13 35.06 -1.13 23.98
C GLY A 13 35.34 -1.67 22.57
N ILE A 14 34.29 -2.04 21.86
CA ILE A 14 34.35 -2.27 20.41
C ILE A 14 33.39 -1.28 19.76
N VAL A 15 33.95 -0.43 18.92
CA VAL A 15 33.22 0.37 17.95
C VAL A 15 32.70 -0.56 16.86
N GLY A 16 31.43 -0.47 16.52
CA GLY A 16 30.81 -1.19 15.40
C GLY A 16 29.69 -0.34 14.82
N GLY A 17 29.94 0.29 13.68
CA GLY A 17 28.95 1.09 12.96
C GLY A 17 28.24 0.30 11.85
N PHE A 18 27.22 0.95 11.27
CA PHE A 18 26.48 0.60 10.06
C PHE A 18 25.64 -0.70 10.06
N GLY A 19 24.32 -0.50 10.10
CA GLY A 19 23.52 -0.55 8.86
C GLY A 19 23.21 -1.94 8.29
N GLY A 20 21.95 -2.36 8.42
CA GLY A 20 21.42 -3.51 7.69
C GLY A 20 20.05 -3.97 8.19
N PHE A 21 18.98 -3.64 7.46
CA PHE A 21 17.68 -4.27 7.66
C PHE A 21 17.72 -5.71 7.15
N GLY A 22 17.66 -6.69 8.06
CA GLY A 22 17.58 -8.11 7.70
C GLY A 22 17.68 -9.03 8.91
N GLY A 23 16.55 -9.58 9.36
CA GLY A 23 16.55 -10.50 10.50
C GLY A 23 15.18 -10.80 11.10
N PHE A 24 14.29 -11.46 10.35
CA PHE A 24 13.16 -12.16 10.98
C PHE A 24 13.70 -13.26 11.89
N GLY A 25 13.33 -13.22 13.18
CA GLY A 25 13.81 -14.17 14.18
C GLY A 25 13.30 -15.58 13.94
N GLY A 26 14.21 -16.51 13.60
CA GLY A 26 13.90 -17.94 13.58
C GLY A 26 13.71 -18.48 15.01
N ILE A 27 12.52 -19.01 15.30
CA ILE A 27 12.25 -19.71 16.57
C ILE A 27 13.06 -21.02 16.61
N PRO A 28 13.84 -21.31 17.68
CA PRO A 28 14.57 -22.56 17.78
C PRO A 28 13.62 -23.74 18.06
N SER A 29 13.32 -24.53 17.04
CA SER A 29 12.47 -25.72 17.14
C SER A 29 13.18 -26.92 17.78
N THR A 30 13.24 -26.96 19.11
CA THR A 30 13.60 -28.19 19.83
C THR A 30 12.39 -29.11 20.01
N SER A 31 12.00 -29.78 18.93
CA SER A 31 10.92 -30.78 18.91
C SER A 31 11.43 -32.09 18.33
N ARG A 32 11.62 -33.11 19.17
CA ARG A 32 11.98 -34.47 18.72
C ARG A 32 10.82 -35.06 17.91
N PRO A 33 11.08 -35.80 16.80
CA PRO A 33 10.01 -36.42 16.04
C PRO A 33 9.35 -37.53 16.88
N ILE A 34 8.05 -37.41 17.11
CA ILE A 34 7.20 -38.51 17.58
C ILE A 34 6.72 -39.25 16.34
N CYS A 35 7.24 -40.46 16.10
CA CYS A 35 6.70 -41.34 15.06
C CYS A 35 5.33 -41.85 15.50
N ILE A 36 4.26 -41.42 14.80
CA ILE A 36 2.94 -42.02 14.92
C ILE A 36 2.73 -42.94 13.72
N GLU A 37 2.73 -44.25 13.99
CA GLU A 37 2.52 -45.29 12.97
C GLU A 37 1.02 -45.44 12.67
N ILE A 38 0.52 -44.71 11.66
CA ILE A 38 -0.85 -44.86 11.18
C ILE A 38 -0.90 -45.99 10.13
N SER A 39 -1.18 -47.20 10.59
CA SER A 39 -1.41 -48.36 9.71
C SER A 39 -2.72 -48.24 8.93
N VAL A 40 -2.68 -47.65 7.73
CA VAL A 40 -3.81 -47.68 6.77
C VAL A 40 -3.63 -48.85 5.81
N ARG A 41 -4.44 -49.91 5.98
CA ARG A 41 -4.50 -51.01 5.00
C ARG A 41 -5.36 -50.61 3.80
N PHE A 42 -4.70 -50.26 2.70
CA PHE A 42 -5.34 -50.31 1.38
C PHE A 42 -5.15 -51.72 0.79
N THR A 43 -6.25 -52.35 0.38
CA THR A 43 -6.23 -53.57 -0.43
C THR A 43 -6.65 -53.23 -1.86
N ASP A 44 -5.73 -53.50 -2.79
CA ASP A 44 -5.83 -53.54 -4.26
C ASP A 44 -7.02 -52.85 -4.96
N VAL A 45 -6.71 -51.74 -5.66
CA VAL A 45 -7.18 -51.55 -7.04
C VAL A 45 -5.97 -51.15 -7.91
N SER A 46 -5.89 -51.74 -9.10
CA SER A 46 -4.73 -51.80 -9.98
C SER A 46 -4.41 -50.52 -10.76
N ALA A 47 -3.16 -50.47 -11.24
CA ALA A 47 -2.55 -49.30 -11.88
C ALA A 47 -3.16 -48.87 -13.22
N THR A 48 -3.16 -47.55 -13.44
CA THR A 48 -3.32 -46.90 -14.74
C THR A 48 -2.08 -47.15 -15.62
N ALA A 49 -2.28 -47.52 -16.88
CA ALA A 49 -1.26 -47.42 -17.92
C ALA A 49 -1.86 -46.75 -19.16
N LEU A 50 -1.45 -45.50 -19.41
CA LEU A 50 -1.79 -44.76 -20.63
C LEU A 50 -0.77 -45.09 -21.73
N VAL A 51 -1.28 -45.40 -22.92
CA VAL A 51 -0.49 -45.89 -24.07
C VAL A 51 0.21 -44.75 -24.79
N ASN A 52 1.45 -44.95 -25.23
CA ASN A 52 1.88 -44.42 -26.54
C ASN A 52 3.02 -45.23 -27.20
N ARG A 53 2.67 -46.05 -28.21
CA ARG A 53 3.31 -46.15 -29.55
C ARG A 53 2.84 -47.42 -30.27
N GLY A 54 2.69 -47.33 -31.61
CA GLY A 54 2.80 -48.50 -32.50
C GLY A 54 1.53 -49.09 -33.11
N SER A 55 1.05 -48.45 -34.18
CA SER A 55 0.73 -49.08 -35.50
C SER A 55 -0.17 -50.33 -35.65
N HIS A 56 -1.03 -50.25 -36.68
CA HIS A 56 -1.66 -51.33 -37.48
C HIS A 56 -3.04 -51.93 -37.08
N SER A 57 -4.05 -51.54 -37.89
CA SER A 57 -5.11 -52.35 -38.53
C SER A 57 -6.03 -53.31 -37.74
N GLY A 58 -7.36 -53.20 -37.95
CA GLY A 58 -8.26 -54.38 -37.82
C GLY A 58 -9.70 -54.17 -37.33
N VAL A 59 -10.59 -53.62 -38.17
CA VAL A 59 -11.91 -54.16 -38.59
C VAL A 59 -12.74 -55.10 -37.66
N LEU A 60 -14.05 -54.79 -37.49
CA LEU A 60 -15.18 -55.57 -36.88
C LEU A 60 -15.14 -55.76 -35.33
N GLY A 61 -16.25 -55.93 -34.58
CA GLY A 61 -17.70 -55.83 -34.85
C GLY A 61 -18.55 -56.54 -33.75
N GLN A 62 -19.81 -56.09 -33.51
CA GLN A 62 -20.86 -56.73 -32.65
C GLN A 62 -20.58 -56.86 -31.11
N ALA A 63 -21.50 -57.31 -30.22
CA ALA A 63 -22.89 -56.87 -29.91
C ALA A 63 -23.46 -57.60 -28.65
N TRP A 64 -23.94 -56.86 -27.61
CA TRP A 64 -24.91 -57.30 -26.55
C TRP A 64 -24.54 -58.52 -25.64
N PRO A 65 -25.31 -58.93 -24.59
CA PRO A 65 -26.44 -58.29 -23.87
C PRO A 65 -26.27 -58.17 -22.31
N ALA A 66 -27.31 -57.63 -21.64
CA ALA A 66 -27.39 -57.34 -20.20
C ALA A 66 -27.77 -58.51 -19.26
N ARG A 67 -27.65 -58.29 -17.93
CA ARG A 67 -28.44 -58.98 -16.87
C ARG A 67 -28.92 -58.01 -15.77
N ARG A 68 -30.06 -58.34 -15.14
CA ARG A 68 -30.74 -57.60 -14.05
C ARG A 68 -30.80 -58.42 -12.75
N SER A 69 -30.77 -57.74 -11.60
CA SER A 69 -31.40 -58.15 -10.32
C SER A 69 -31.35 -56.96 -9.34
N ARG A 70 -32.46 -56.26 -9.04
CA ARG A 70 -33.51 -56.58 -8.05
C ARG A 70 -33.01 -56.88 -6.63
N LEU A 71 -33.41 -56.04 -5.68
CA LEU A 71 -33.45 -56.32 -4.24
C LEU A 71 -34.77 -55.78 -3.66
N HIS A 72 -35.35 -56.51 -2.69
CA HIS A 72 -36.67 -56.24 -2.10
C HIS A 72 -36.55 -55.54 -0.72
N ALA A 73 -37.62 -54.83 -0.34
CA ALA A 73 -37.75 -54.12 0.94
C ALA A 73 -38.38 -54.97 2.07
N LYS A 74 -38.14 -54.54 3.32
CA LYS A 74 -38.92 -54.71 4.58
C LYS A 74 -38.12 -54.02 5.72
N GLY A 75 -38.64 -53.20 6.64
CA GLY A 75 -39.95 -52.53 6.76
C GLY A 75 -40.35 -52.28 8.24
N SER A 76 -41.06 -51.16 8.53
CA SER A 76 -42.00 -50.98 9.67
C SER A 76 -41.43 -50.85 11.11
N LEU A 77 -41.98 -50.10 12.10
CA LEU A 77 -42.98 -49.00 12.20
C LEU A 77 -42.89 -48.42 13.64
N ALA A 78 -43.24 -47.14 13.86
CA ALA A 78 -43.99 -46.65 15.03
C ALA A 78 -44.53 -45.23 14.78
N MET A 79 -45.70 -44.90 15.33
CA MET A 79 -46.49 -43.70 14.99
C MET A 79 -47.32 -43.27 16.20
N SER A 80 -47.49 -41.97 16.43
CA SER A 80 -48.58 -41.41 17.24
C SER A 80 -48.94 -40.00 16.78
N SER A 81 -50.18 -39.58 17.02
CA SER A 81 -50.86 -38.44 16.37
C SER A 81 -51.43 -37.46 17.41
N TYR A 82 -51.84 -36.24 16.98
CA TYR A 82 -53.19 -35.68 17.24
C TYR A 82 -53.45 -34.33 16.50
N LEU A 83 -54.64 -34.27 15.86
CA LEU A 83 -55.50 -33.13 15.45
C LEU A 83 -54.98 -31.67 15.57
N SER A 84 -54.79 -30.89 14.49
CA SER A 84 -55.74 -30.30 13.51
C SER A 84 -56.43 -28.98 13.90
N ARG A 85 -56.21 -27.92 13.10
CA ARG A 85 -57.20 -26.86 12.76
C ARG A 85 -56.87 -26.30 11.37
N ARG A 86 -57.84 -26.28 10.46
CA ARG A 86 -57.75 -25.62 9.14
C ARG A 86 -58.34 -24.21 9.23
N ALA A 87 -57.68 -23.23 8.64
CA ALA A 87 -58.30 -22.02 8.15
C ALA A 87 -58.13 -22.00 6.63
N ALA A 88 -59.22 -21.81 5.89
CA ALA A 88 -59.21 -21.76 4.43
C ALA A 88 -59.25 -20.30 3.96
N VAL A 89 -58.35 -19.94 3.06
CA VAL A 89 -58.49 -18.75 2.21
C VAL A 89 -58.37 -19.25 0.77
N ALA A 90 -59.39 -18.94 -0.05
CA ALA A 90 -59.45 -19.40 -1.42
C ALA A 90 -58.47 -18.61 -2.30
N ALA A 91 -57.52 -19.29 -2.93
CA ALA A 91 -56.67 -18.71 -3.96
C ALA A 91 -57.36 -18.85 -5.32
N SER A 92 -57.87 -17.75 -5.86
CA SER A 92 -58.35 -17.68 -7.24
C SER A 92 -57.16 -17.79 -8.20
N VAL A 93 -57.14 -18.84 -9.03
CA VAL A 93 -56.09 -19.05 -10.02
C VAL A 93 -56.28 -18.08 -11.19
N LEU A 94 -55.45 -17.05 -11.24
CA LEU A 94 -55.39 -16.12 -12.38
C LEU A 94 -54.27 -16.57 -13.32
N VAL A 95 -54.65 -17.22 -14.43
CA VAL A 95 -53.69 -17.65 -15.45
C VAL A 95 -53.31 -16.45 -16.32
N LEU A 96 -52.20 -15.81 -16.00
CA LEU A 96 -51.53 -14.86 -16.88
C LEU A 96 -50.55 -15.63 -17.79
N PRO A 97 -50.55 -15.39 -19.12
CA PRO A 97 -49.58 -16.02 -20.01
C PRO A 97 -48.18 -15.45 -19.73
N THR A 98 -47.23 -16.31 -19.41
CA THR A 98 -45.81 -15.97 -19.32
C THR A 98 -45.24 -15.69 -20.72
N ALA A 99 -45.44 -14.46 -21.20
CA ALA A 99 -44.64 -13.92 -22.30
C ALA A 99 -43.18 -13.84 -21.84
N LEU A 100 -42.32 -14.66 -22.47
CA LEU A 100 -40.89 -14.70 -22.18
C LEU A 100 -40.22 -13.45 -22.78
N LEU A 101 -40.34 -12.30 -22.12
CA LEU A 101 -39.52 -11.14 -22.46
C LEU A 101 -38.07 -11.42 -22.03
N CYS A 102 -37.24 -11.80 -23.00
CA CYS A 102 -35.80 -11.55 -22.91
C CYS A 102 -35.56 -10.03 -23.02
N ALA A 103 -35.89 -9.30 -21.95
CA ALA A 103 -35.27 -8.02 -21.69
C ALA A 103 -33.81 -8.31 -21.34
N ALA A 104 -32.91 -8.12 -22.29
CA ALA A 104 -31.52 -7.90 -21.95
C ALA A 104 -31.49 -6.74 -20.94
N ALA A 105 -30.82 -6.93 -19.80
CA ALA A 105 -30.52 -5.80 -18.94
C ALA A 105 -29.83 -4.74 -19.82
N PRO A 106 -30.21 -3.45 -19.74
CA PRO A 106 -29.47 -2.43 -20.46
C PRO A 106 -28.03 -2.53 -20.00
N VAL A 107 -27.14 -2.86 -20.94
CA VAL A 107 -25.73 -2.54 -20.77
C VAL A 107 -25.71 -1.06 -20.50
N ALA A 108 -25.32 -0.66 -19.29
CA ALA A 108 -25.13 0.74 -18.99
C ALA A 108 -24.17 1.27 -20.05
N ALA A 109 -24.64 2.20 -20.87
CA ALA A 109 -23.73 2.92 -21.76
C ALA A 109 -22.66 3.52 -20.84
N GLN A 110 -21.38 3.30 -21.16
CA GLN A 110 -20.34 4.06 -20.45
C GLN A 110 -20.68 5.55 -20.59
N PRO A 111 -20.42 6.35 -19.53
CA PRO A 111 -20.50 7.79 -19.64
C PRO A 111 -19.79 8.24 -20.92
N PRO A 112 -20.40 9.11 -21.75
CA PRO A 112 -19.84 9.46 -23.05
C PRO A 112 -18.49 10.20 -22.97
N ASP A 113 -18.09 10.61 -21.76
CA ASP A 113 -16.89 11.38 -21.44
C ASP A 113 -16.05 10.68 -20.34
N ASP A 114 -15.96 9.34 -20.36
CA ASP A 114 -14.99 8.59 -19.53
C ASP A 114 -13.57 8.82 -20.11
N PRO A 115 -12.66 9.57 -19.44
CA PRO A 115 -11.35 9.86 -20.00
C PRO A 115 -10.53 8.58 -20.28
N VAL A 116 -9.60 8.62 -21.23
CA VAL A 116 -8.74 7.47 -21.54
C VAL A 116 -7.43 7.57 -20.75
N LEU A 117 -7.15 6.57 -19.91
CA LEU A 117 -5.86 6.48 -19.20
C LEU A 117 -4.79 5.92 -20.14
N SER A 118 -3.91 6.79 -20.65
CA SER A 118 -2.85 6.46 -21.60
C SER A 118 -1.47 6.46 -20.93
N ARG A 119 -0.57 5.59 -21.41
CA ARG A 119 0.82 5.55 -20.93
C ARG A 119 1.69 6.44 -21.82
N GLN A 120 2.03 7.63 -21.32
CA GLN A 120 2.80 8.62 -22.09
C GLN A 120 4.31 8.37 -22.09
N GLY A 121 4.88 7.80 -21.03
CA GLY A 121 6.35 7.69 -20.95
C GLY A 121 6.92 6.95 -19.76
N MET A 122 8.21 7.17 -19.53
CA MET A 122 8.95 6.69 -18.37
C MET A 122 9.98 7.74 -17.95
N LEU A 123 10.11 7.99 -16.65
CA LEU A 123 11.20 8.77 -16.09
C LEU A 123 12.34 7.81 -15.73
N GLY A 124 13.57 8.16 -16.08
CA GLY A 124 14.77 7.31 -16.00
C GLY A 124 15.26 6.79 -17.36
N PRO A 125 16.20 5.81 -17.41
CA PRO A 125 16.63 4.96 -16.31
C PRO A 125 17.38 5.72 -15.21
N PHE A 126 17.03 5.41 -13.96
CA PHE A 126 17.92 5.67 -12.84
C PHE A 126 18.88 4.49 -12.75
N ALA A 127 20.17 4.72 -12.54
CA ALA A 127 21.08 3.62 -12.21
C ALA A 127 20.53 2.90 -10.96
N SER A 128 20.71 1.58 -10.87
CA SER A 128 20.24 0.82 -9.71
C SER A 128 20.87 -0.57 -9.67
N GLU A 129 21.69 -0.83 -8.66
CA GLU A 129 22.00 -2.18 -8.21
C GLU A 129 21.27 -2.42 -6.89
N PHE A 130 20.40 -3.43 -6.85
CA PHE A 130 19.64 -3.92 -5.67
C PHE A 130 18.58 -2.99 -5.03
N HIS A 131 17.34 -3.48 -4.93
CA HIS A 131 16.36 -3.15 -3.87
C HIS A 131 16.04 -1.66 -3.54
N ASN A 132 16.27 -0.72 -4.45
CA ASN A 132 15.95 0.70 -4.24
C ASN A 132 14.45 0.94 -4.01
N PHE A 133 14.05 1.49 -2.85
CA PHE A 133 12.73 2.09 -2.72
C PHE A 133 12.78 3.51 -3.30
N LEU A 134 12.25 3.68 -4.52
CA LEU A 134 12.06 5.01 -5.10
C LEU A 134 10.92 5.75 -4.38
N SER A 135 11.17 6.99 -4.00
CA SER A 135 10.12 7.95 -3.64
C SER A 135 9.74 8.79 -4.86
N ILE A 136 8.46 9.17 -4.98
CA ILE A 136 7.99 9.98 -6.10
C ILE A 136 6.94 10.99 -5.68
N THR A 137 6.93 12.12 -6.37
CA THR A 137 5.93 13.19 -6.23
C THR A 137 5.74 13.88 -7.58
N VAL A 138 4.59 14.50 -7.78
CA VAL A 138 4.28 15.36 -8.93
C VAL A 138 3.38 16.49 -8.48
N SER A 139 3.63 17.69 -8.99
CA SER A 139 2.78 18.87 -8.88
C SER A 139 2.78 19.55 -10.23
N GLU A 140 1.61 19.64 -10.88
CA GLU A 140 1.44 20.21 -12.21
C GLU A 140 2.44 19.60 -13.24
N ASN A 141 3.39 20.42 -13.71
CA ASN A 141 4.38 20.05 -14.71
C ASN A 141 5.72 19.58 -14.12
N THR A 142 5.91 19.60 -12.80
CA THR A 142 7.15 19.17 -12.15
C THR A 142 6.96 17.83 -11.44
N ALA A 143 7.80 16.85 -11.78
CA ALA A 143 7.86 15.53 -11.15
C ALA A 143 9.25 15.31 -10.54
N VAL A 144 9.30 14.79 -9.31
CA VAL A 144 10.56 14.51 -8.61
C VAL A 144 10.63 13.04 -8.26
N VAL A 145 11.75 12.39 -8.58
CA VAL A 145 12.02 11.00 -8.22
C VAL A 145 13.22 10.94 -7.29
N GLY A 146 13.00 10.60 -6.02
CA GLY A 146 14.05 10.39 -5.04
C GLY A 146 14.63 8.98 -5.13
N ALA A 147 15.96 8.88 -5.15
CA ALA A 147 16.71 7.63 -5.21
C ALA A 147 17.71 7.57 -4.05
N SER A 148 17.23 7.26 -2.85
CA SER A 148 18.02 7.17 -1.60
C SER A 148 19.38 6.48 -1.73
N TRP A 149 19.46 5.32 -2.37
CA TRP A 149 20.71 4.57 -2.57
C TRP A 149 21.70 5.22 -3.55
N HIS A 150 21.28 6.26 -4.25
CA HIS A 150 22.07 7.08 -5.17
C HIS A 150 22.31 8.49 -4.63
N ASN A 151 21.81 8.79 -3.42
CA ASN A 151 21.93 10.07 -2.75
C ASN A 151 21.53 11.27 -3.62
N ALA A 152 20.49 11.07 -4.44
CA ALA A 152 20.05 12.02 -5.45
C ALA A 152 18.52 12.10 -5.56
N ALA A 153 18.02 13.26 -5.99
CA ALA A 153 16.65 13.44 -6.46
C ALA A 153 16.64 14.01 -7.88
N TYR A 154 15.92 13.36 -8.79
CA TYR A 154 15.87 13.72 -10.20
C TYR A 154 14.62 14.55 -10.48
N VAL A 155 14.78 15.77 -10.97
CA VAL A 155 13.68 16.69 -11.30
C VAL A 155 13.38 16.58 -12.79
N TRP A 156 12.12 16.31 -13.13
CA TRP A 156 11.62 16.21 -14.49
C TRP A 156 10.56 17.28 -14.73
N GLU A 157 10.63 17.94 -15.87
CA GLU A 157 9.65 18.94 -16.30
C GLU A 157 8.82 18.41 -17.47
N ARG A 158 7.53 18.70 -17.47
CA ARG A 158 6.58 18.42 -18.55
C ARG A 158 6.51 19.60 -19.51
N SER A 159 6.59 19.30 -20.81
CA SER A 159 6.27 20.25 -21.87
C SER A 159 5.34 19.57 -22.88
N GLY A 160 4.07 19.99 -22.88
CA GLY A 160 3.01 19.30 -23.61
C GLY A 160 2.79 17.89 -23.05
N SER A 161 2.99 16.86 -23.88
CA SER A 161 2.94 15.44 -23.46
C SER A 161 4.31 14.84 -23.10
N SER A 162 5.40 15.58 -23.28
CA SER A 162 6.76 15.06 -23.09
C SER A 162 7.33 15.45 -21.74
N TRP A 163 8.06 14.53 -21.11
CA TRP A 163 8.81 14.77 -19.88
C TRP A 163 10.31 14.73 -20.16
N SER A 164 11.07 15.70 -19.65
CA SER A 164 12.53 15.77 -19.76
C SER A 164 13.19 15.99 -18.40
N LEU A 165 14.34 15.36 -18.18
CA LEU A 165 15.15 15.59 -16.98
C LEU A 165 15.64 17.05 -17.00
N GLN A 166 15.20 17.81 -16.02
CA GLN A 166 15.51 19.23 -15.84
C GLN A 166 16.73 19.43 -14.95
N ASP A 167 16.82 18.68 -13.85
CA ASP A 167 17.87 18.85 -12.84
C ASP A 167 18.16 17.55 -12.07
N THR A 168 19.29 17.51 -11.36
CA THR A 168 19.66 16.43 -10.43
C THR A 168 20.15 17.04 -9.13
N LEU A 169 19.31 16.98 -8.11
CA LEU A 169 19.57 17.53 -6.79
C LEU A 169 20.48 16.58 -6.01
N LEU A 170 21.48 17.16 -5.34
CA LEU A 170 22.43 16.53 -4.43
C LEU A 170 22.55 17.42 -3.18
N PRO A 171 22.85 16.87 -1.99
CA PRO A 171 23.02 17.66 -0.78
C PRO A 171 24.32 18.49 -0.84
N GLU A 172 24.26 19.78 -0.52
CA GLU A 172 25.41 20.71 -0.64
C GLU A 172 26.55 20.43 0.36
N ASP A 173 26.25 19.81 1.50
CA ASP A 173 27.23 19.42 2.52
C ASP A 173 28.06 18.17 2.11
N GLY A 174 27.62 17.49 1.05
CA GLY A 174 28.21 16.25 0.55
C GLY A 174 27.94 15.02 1.43
N GLN A 175 27.01 15.07 2.39
CA GLN A 175 26.67 13.90 3.19
C GLN A 175 25.66 13.02 2.46
N GLU A 176 26.13 11.85 2.06
CA GLU A 176 25.39 10.83 1.33
C GLU A 176 24.49 10.00 2.28
N ASN A 177 23.69 10.68 3.12
CA ASN A 177 22.84 10.11 4.17
C ASN A 177 21.54 9.46 3.65
N GLY A 178 21.57 8.82 2.48
CA GLY A 178 20.37 8.24 1.86
C GLY A 178 19.45 9.28 1.22
N PHE A 179 20.00 10.41 0.77
CA PHE A 179 19.28 11.54 0.19
C PHE A 179 18.39 11.10 -0.99
N GLY A 180 17.12 11.52 -1.00
CA GLY A 180 16.10 10.99 -1.91
C GLY A 180 15.26 9.85 -1.28
N ARG A 181 15.28 9.73 0.06
CA ARG A 181 14.46 8.79 0.84
C ARG A 181 12.97 9.12 0.75
N ALA A 182 12.65 10.41 0.79
CA ALA A 182 11.32 10.94 0.56
C ALA A 182 11.44 12.23 -0.28
N VAL A 183 10.43 12.54 -1.09
CA VAL A 183 10.39 13.75 -1.91
C VAL A 183 9.00 14.36 -1.89
N ALA A 184 8.93 15.70 -1.88
CA ALA A 184 7.71 16.47 -2.04
C ALA A 184 8.00 17.72 -2.90
N VAL A 185 7.00 18.18 -3.65
CA VAL A 185 7.10 19.37 -4.51
C VAL A 185 5.83 20.19 -4.42
N SER A 186 5.97 21.52 -4.38
CA SER A 186 4.87 22.49 -4.46
C SER A 186 5.40 23.76 -5.12
N GLY A 187 4.97 24.03 -6.36
CA GLY A 187 5.47 25.13 -7.18
C GLY A 187 7.01 25.14 -7.25
N ASP A 188 7.62 26.30 -6.97
CA ASP A 188 9.07 26.51 -6.97
C ASP A 188 9.81 25.95 -5.74
N THR A 189 9.22 25.01 -4.99
CA THR A 189 9.80 24.41 -3.78
C THR A 189 9.83 22.88 -3.87
N ILE A 190 11.01 22.28 -3.70
CA ILE A 190 11.20 20.83 -3.55
C ILE A 190 11.78 20.55 -2.17
N VAL A 191 11.28 19.50 -1.51
CA VAL A 191 11.84 18.99 -0.25
C VAL A 191 12.33 17.57 -0.48
N VAL A 192 13.57 17.29 -0.06
CA VAL A 192 14.18 15.97 -0.16
C VAL A 192 14.59 15.49 1.24
N GLY A 193 14.00 14.38 1.67
CA GLY A 193 14.39 13.70 2.91
C GLY A 193 15.64 12.85 2.74
N ALA A 194 16.50 12.86 3.76
CA ALA A 194 17.60 11.93 3.96
C ALA A 194 17.40 11.21 5.31
N VAL A 195 18.44 10.57 5.86
CA VAL A 195 18.45 10.05 7.22
C VAL A 195 18.74 11.20 8.17
N ASP A 196 17.77 11.50 9.04
CA ASP A 196 17.84 12.47 10.13
C ASP A 196 17.92 13.95 9.68
N GLU A 197 17.79 14.21 8.38
CA GLU A 197 17.88 15.51 7.69
C GLU A 197 16.76 15.69 6.64
N ALA A 198 16.39 16.94 6.35
CA ALA A 198 15.54 17.28 5.21
C ALA A 198 16.05 18.55 4.50
N HIS A 199 16.35 18.43 3.21
CA HIS A 199 16.92 19.51 2.39
C HIS A 199 15.83 20.19 1.59
N VAL A 200 15.79 21.52 1.61
CA VAL A 200 14.82 22.31 0.84
C VAL A 200 15.54 22.99 -0.33
N PHE A 201 14.99 22.82 -1.53
CA PHE A 201 15.47 23.41 -2.76
C PHE A 201 14.45 24.40 -3.31
N THR A 202 14.93 25.51 -3.85
CA THR A 202 14.09 26.50 -4.54
C THR A 202 14.50 26.65 -5.99
N ARG A 203 13.51 26.94 -6.83
CA ARG A 203 13.70 27.18 -8.26
C ARG A 203 14.06 28.65 -8.52
N THR A 204 15.08 28.88 -9.32
CA THR A 204 15.35 30.20 -9.93
C THR A 204 15.41 30.04 -11.44
N GLY A 205 14.29 30.32 -12.11
CA GLY A 205 14.13 30.11 -13.54
C GLY A 205 14.16 28.63 -13.91
N ALA A 206 15.25 28.17 -14.52
CA ALA A 206 15.41 26.79 -14.98
C ALA A 206 16.23 25.90 -14.03
N SER A 207 16.84 26.47 -12.99
CA SER A 207 17.76 25.77 -12.09
C SER A 207 17.21 25.67 -10.68
N TRP A 208 17.56 24.59 -9.99
CA TRP A 208 17.27 24.40 -8.57
C TRP A 208 18.54 24.57 -7.74
N SER A 209 18.42 25.17 -6.56
CA SER A 209 19.52 25.35 -5.59
C SER A 209 19.03 25.03 -4.19
N GLN A 210 19.90 24.49 -3.33
CA GLN A 210 19.53 24.23 -1.94
C GLN A 210 19.35 25.57 -1.21
N GLN A 211 18.15 25.81 -0.70
CA GLN A 211 17.83 26.99 0.10
C GLN A 211 18.31 26.80 1.54
N THR A 212 18.06 25.62 2.10
CA THR A 212 18.39 25.31 3.50
C THR A 212 18.40 23.80 3.76
N GLU A 213 18.99 23.43 4.87
CA GLU A 213 18.96 22.09 5.46
C GLU A 213 18.24 22.18 6.81
N LEU A 214 17.27 21.30 7.01
CA LEU A 214 16.51 21.18 8.25
C LEU A 214 16.99 19.96 9.01
N THR A 215 17.32 20.15 10.29
CA THR A 215 17.69 19.09 11.23
C THR A 215 16.84 19.19 12.50
N SER A 216 16.82 18.10 13.29
CA SER A 216 16.12 18.02 14.57
C SER A 216 17.05 17.50 15.66
N SER A 217 16.93 18.06 16.88
CA SER A 217 17.62 17.51 18.05
C SER A 217 17.08 16.13 18.45
N GLU A 218 15.84 15.82 18.07
CA GLU A 218 15.21 14.50 18.15
C GLU A 218 15.42 13.82 16.78
N ALA A 219 16.69 13.58 16.44
CA ALA A 219 17.12 13.28 15.08
C ALA A 219 16.52 11.98 14.51
N ASN A 220 16.29 10.97 15.38
CA ASN A 220 16.00 9.58 15.02
C ASN A 220 14.84 9.43 14.02
N GLY A 221 15.18 9.27 12.74
CA GLY A 221 14.25 9.09 11.64
C GLY A 221 13.67 10.38 11.04
N PHE A 222 14.11 11.58 11.45
CA PHE A 222 13.77 12.84 10.78
C PHE A 222 14.07 12.72 9.27
N GLY A 223 13.28 13.39 8.42
CA GLY A 223 13.37 13.25 6.96
C GLY A 223 12.79 11.95 6.38
N THR A 224 12.33 11.00 7.20
CA THR A 224 11.75 9.72 6.69
C THR A 224 10.47 9.89 5.87
N ALA A 225 9.72 10.97 6.10
CA ALA A 225 8.62 11.40 5.25
C ALA A 225 8.62 12.94 5.20
N VAL A 226 8.33 13.51 4.03
CA VAL A 226 8.25 14.96 3.83
C VAL A 226 7.01 15.29 3.00
N ALA A 227 6.38 16.44 3.29
CA ALA A 227 5.32 17.01 2.47
C ALA A 227 5.42 18.55 2.51
N VAL A 228 4.97 19.23 1.44
CA VAL A 228 5.05 20.69 1.32
C VAL A 228 3.85 21.21 0.55
N ALA A 229 3.27 22.32 1.01
CA ALA A 229 2.22 23.07 0.32
C ALA A 229 2.50 24.56 0.54
N GLY A 230 2.82 25.28 -0.55
CA GLY A 230 3.13 26.71 -0.51
C GLY A 230 4.30 27.04 0.43
N ASP A 231 4.00 27.78 1.50
CA ASP A 231 4.96 28.22 2.52
C ASP A 231 5.02 27.29 3.76
N THR A 232 4.32 26.14 3.74
CA THR A 232 4.25 25.22 4.87
C THR A 232 4.82 23.84 4.51
N LEU A 233 5.70 23.32 5.38
CA LEU A 233 6.46 22.10 5.19
C LEU A 233 6.30 21.19 6.41
N VAL A 234 6.09 19.90 6.20
CA VAL A 234 5.95 18.90 7.26
C VAL A 234 7.03 17.82 7.11
N VAL A 235 7.78 17.56 8.19
CA VAL A 235 8.75 16.46 8.26
C VAL A 235 8.31 15.44 9.31
N GLY A 236 8.22 14.17 8.90
CA GLY A 236 7.96 13.05 9.78
C GLY A 236 9.19 12.61 10.58
N VAL A 237 8.99 12.30 11.86
CA VAL A 237 10.01 11.82 12.81
C VAL A 237 9.46 10.58 13.52
N PRO A 238 9.38 9.41 12.84
CA PRO A 238 8.69 8.22 13.35
C PRO A 238 9.29 7.60 14.61
N PHE A 239 10.52 7.94 14.99
CA PHE A 239 11.14 7.50 16.25
C PHE A 239 11.40 8.70 17.20
N GLY A 240 10.71 9.82 16.97
CA GLY A 240 10.77 10.99 17.82
C GLY A 240 10.24 10.70 19.23
N GLU A 241 11.01 11.08 20.24
CA GLU A 241 10.69 10.79 21.63
C GLU A 241 9.81 11.86 22.29
N PHE A 242 8.88 11.43 23.15
CA PHE A 242 8.17 12.31 24.07
C PHE A 242 8.12 11.71 25.47
N ASN A 243 8.75 12.36 26.46
CA ASN A 243 8.91 11.86 27.83
C ASN A 243 9.57 10.47 27.92
N ASN A 244 10.62 10.22 27.13
CA ASN A 244 11.36 8.94 27.04
C ASN A 244 10.50 7.77 26.52
N ARG A 245 9.72 8.02 25.46
CA ARG A 245 8.89 7.06 24.73
C ARG A 245 8.93 7.38 23.25
N GLU A 246 9.08 6.38 22.39
CA GLU A 246 9.15 6.52 20.93
C GLU A 246 7.74 6.68 20.34
N VAL A 247 7.06 7.78 20.70
CA VAL A 247 5.67 8.03 20.28
C VAL A 247 5.56 8.41 18.80
N GLY A 248 6.65 8.90 18.21
CA GLY A 248 6.68 9.47 16.87
C GLY A 248 6.09 10.89 16.82
N LEU A 249 6.71 11.74 16.00
CA LEU A 249 6.38 13.17 15.89
C LEU A 249 6.27 13.58 14.41
N ALA A 250 5.64 14.72 14.15
CA ALA A 250 5.80 15.44 12.88
C ALA A 250 6.11 16.92 13.16
N ARG A 251 7.16 17.45 12.53
CA ARG A 251 7.61 18.83 12.67
C ARG A 251 7.03 19.67 11.53
N VAL A 252 6.33 20.76 11.86
CA VAL A 252 5.84 21.73 10.88
C VAL A 252 6.79 22.91 10.84
N TYR A 253 7.21 23.30 9.65
CA TYR A 253 8.03 24.47 9.36
C TYR A 253 7.25 25.44 8.49
N GLU A 254 7.40 26.74 8.75
CA GLU A 254 6.82 27.81 7.96
C GLU A 254 7.93 28.65 7.32
N ARG A 255 7.76 29.02 6.06
CA ARG A 255 8.62 29.93 5.32
C ARG A 255 8.21 31.39 5.58
N SER A 256 9.20 32.24 5.81
CA SER A 256 9.05 33.70 5.84
C SER A 256 10.24 34.34 5.13
N GLY A 257 9.97 34.92 3.96
CA GLY A 257 11.03 35.25 2.99
C GLY A 257 11.85 34.01 2.67
N ASP A 258 13.18 34.13 2.72
CA ASP A 258 14.09 33.01 2.43
C ASP A 258 14.36 32.08 3.64
N THR A 259 13.65 32.23 4.76
CA THR A 259 13.90 31.46 6.00
C THR A 259 12.78 30.48 6.30
N TRP A 260 13.12 29.19 6.47
CA TRP A 260 12.24 28.19 7.06
C TRP A 260 12.45 28.11 8.58
N SER A 261 11.36 28.09 9.34
CA SER A 261 11.41 28.08 10.81
C SER A 261 10.43 27.07 11.40
N SER A 262 10.85 26.31 12.42
CA SER A 262 10.00 25.33 13.10
C SER A 262 8.82 26.03 13.80
N GLN A 263 7.62 25.83 13.26
CA GLN A 263 6.37 26.44 13.76
C GLN A 263 5.70 25.56 14.82
N ALA A 264 5.64 24.23 14.62
CA ALA A 264 4.93 23.32 15.52
C ALA A 264 5.51 21.91 15.55
N THR A 265 5.14 21.14 16.59
CA THR A 265 5.34 19.69 16.68
C THR A 265 3.99 19.02 16.88
N LEU A 266 3.55 18.25 15.89
CA LEU A 266 2.32 17.46 15.92
C LEU A 266 2.61 16.11 16.58
N THR A 267 1.62 15.59 17.31
CA THR A 267 1.69 14.30 17.99
C THR A 267 0.34 13.61 17.98
N ALA A 268 0.30 12.29 17.91
CA ALA A 268 -0.92 11.50 18.09
C ALA A 268 -1.68 11.88 19.38
N THR A 269 -3.00 11.70 19.39
CA THR A 269 -3.83 11.76 20.60
C THR A 269 -4.80 10.56 20.61
N PRO A 270 -4.68 9.62 21.57
CA PRO A 270 -3.60 9.45 22.55
C PRO A 270 -2.23 9.21 21.87
N ARG A 271 -1.15 9.26 22.67
CA ARG A 271 0.21 8.88 22.27
C ARG A 271 0.49 7.48 22.81
N GLY A 272 0.54 6.46 21.95
CA GLY A 272 1.14 5.17 22.29
C GLY A 272 2.67 5.22 22.12
N ASP A 273 3.34 4.16 22.54
CA ASP A 273 4.79 4.02 22.53
C ASP A 273 5.15 2.98 21.45
N GLY A 274 5.91 3.38 20.44
CA GLY A 274 6.16 2.55 19.27
C GLY A 274 5.17 2.73 18.10
N ASP A 275 4.14 3.56 18.23
CA ASP A 275 3.10 3.83 17.19
C ASP A 275 3.66 4.31 15.84
N ARG A 276 4.87 4.91 15.88
CA ARG A 276 5.56 5.60 14.78
C ARG A 276 4.71 6.64 14.07
N PHE A 277 4.03 7.49 14.83
CA PHE A 277 3.40 8.69 14.29
C PHE A 277 4.43 9.52 13.51
N GLY A 278 4.08 9.98 12.32
CA GLY A 278 5.03 10.65 11.41
C GLY A 278 5.73 9.69 10.45
N ARG A 279 5.36 8.41 10.40
CA ARG A 279 5.90 7.45 9.41
C ARG A 279 5.58 7.82 7.97
N SER A 280 4.46 8.50 7.76
CA SER A 280 3.94 9.03 6.50
C SER A 280 3.24 10.38 6.79
N VAL A 281 3.36 11.34 5.87
CA VAL A 281 2.76 12.68 5.99
C VAL A 281 2.22 13.14 4.64
N ALA A 282 1.12 13.89 4.67
CA ALA A 282 0.58 14.66 3.54
C ALA A 282 0.06 16.01 4.04
N ILE A 283 0.09 17.03 3.20
CA ILE A 283 -0.44 18.37 3.49
C ILE A 283 -1.16 18.93 2.26
N ILE A 284 -2.29 19.58 2.49
CA ILE A 284 -2.89 20.54 1.56
C ILE A 284 -3.36 21.74 2.37
N ASP A 285 -3.01 22.95 1.92
CA ASP A 285 -3.30 24.21 2.60
C ASP A 285 -3.04 24.15 4.13
N ASP A 286 -4.09 24.35 4.92
CA ASP A 286 -4.08 24.35 6.39
C ASP A 286 -4.35 22.96 7.01
N THR A 287 -4.35 21.88 6.21
CA THR A 287 -4.72 20.52 6.66
C THR A 287 -3.56 19.54 6.48
N VAL A 288 -3.14 18.89 7.57
CA VAL A 288 -2.06 17.89 7.58
C VAL A 288 -2.61 16.53 8.00
N LEU A 289 -2.27 15.49 7.23
CA LEU A 289 -2.60 14.10 7.52
C LEU A 289 -1.31 13.33 7.86
N VAL A 290 -1.27 12.70 9.04
CA VAL A 290 -0.09 11.98 9.55
C VAL A 290 -0.43 10.52 9.88
N GLY A 291 0.31 9.57 9.32
CA GLY A 291 0.15 8.15 9.63
C GLY A 291 0.85 7.72 10.93
N ALA A 292 0.20 6.83 11.68
CA ALA A 292 0.72 6.12 12.84
C ALA A 292 0.40 4.61 12.67
N PRO A 293 1.15 3.89 11.81
CA PRO A 293 0.79 2.52 11.39
C PRO A 293 0.84 1.47 12.50
N PHE A 294 1.51 1.74 13.62
CA PHE A 294 1.61 0.83 14.75
C PHE A 294 0.72 1.27 15.94
N ASP A 295 -0.22 2.21 15.70
CA ASP A 295 -1.15 2.69 16.72
C ASP A 295 -2.20 1.64 17.11
N ASP A 296 -2.03 1.07 18.31
CA ASP A 296 -2.92 0.13 18.95
C ASP A 296 -4.39 0.60 18.97
N SER A 297 -5.31 -0.35 18.87
CA SER A 297 -6.73 -0.11 19.13
C SER A 297 -7.27 -1.09 20.18
N VAL A 298 -8.48 -0.85 20.69
CA VAL A 298 -9.08 -1.70 21.73
C VAL A 298 -9.20 -3.13 21.21
N ASN A 299 -8.45 -4.04 21.83
CA ASN A 299 -8.29 -5.46 21.48
C ASN A 299 -7.58 -5.75 20.14
N HIS A 300 -6.84 -4.80 19.57
CA HIS A 300 -6.03 -5.07 18.37
C HIS A 300 -4.71 -4.29 18.41
N SER A 301 -3.57 -4.99 18.55
CA SER A 301 -2.23 -4.39 18.43
C SER A 301 -1.88 -4.03 16.99
N ASP A 302 -1.11 -2.95 16.78
CA ASP A 302 -0.61 -2.54 15.44
C ASP A 302 -1.71 -2.40 14.35
N ALA A 303 -2.95 -2.16 14.76
CA ALA A 303 -4.08 -1.96 13.84
C ALA A 303 -3.93 -0.66 13.03
N GLY A 304 -3.24 0.32 13.62
CA GLY A 304 -2.88 1.58 13.00
C GLY A 304 -3.95 2.67 13.03
N SER A 305 -3.53 3.89 12.71
CA SER A 305 -4.40 5.04 12.47
C SER A 305 -3.73 6.07 11.55
N ALA A 306 -4.50 7.06 11.12
CA ALA A 306 -3.99 8.31 10.61
C ALA A 306 -4.68 9.47 11.33
N HIS A 307 -3.98 10.59 11.50
CA HIS A 307 -4.42 11.72 12.29
C HIS A 307 -4.47 12.98 11.42
N VAL A 308 -5.60 13.68 11.44
CA VAL A 308 -5.79 14.95 10.76
C VAL A 308 -5.55 16.09 11.75
N PHE A 309 -4.75 17.06 11.33
CA PHE A 309 -4.54 18.33 12.02
C PHE A 309 -4.95 19.48 11.12
N THR A 310 -5.55 20.52 11.71
CA THR A 310 -5.91 21.75 11.02
C THR A 310 -5.27 22.95 11.69
N ARG A 311 -4.83 23.91 10.88
CA ARG A 311 -4.26 25.19 11.31
C ARG A 311 -5.35 26.26 11.43
N ASP A 312 -5.24 27.06 12.49
CA ASP A 312 -5.95 28.33 12.67
C ASP A 312 -4.91 29.40 13.06
N GLY A 313 -4.66 30.36 12.15
CA GLY A 313 -3.55 31.30 12.26
C GLY A 313 -2.20 30.56 12.30
N THR A 314 -1.52 30.58 13.45
CA THR A 314 -0.26 29.82 13.67
C THR A 314 -0.45 28.58 14.56
N GLY A 315 -1.68 28.34 15.05
CA GLY A 315 -1.99 27.23 15.95
C GLY A 315 -2.42 25.99 15.19
N TRP A 316 -1.78 24.86 15.45
CA TRP A 316 -2.20 23.55 14.94
C TRP A 316 -3.05 22.80 15.97
N SER A 317 -4.18 22.27 15.53
CA SER A 317 -5.11 21.51 16.37
C SER A 317 -5.33 20.10 15.81
N HIS A 318 -5.50 19.11 16.68
CA HIS A 318 -5.85 17.74 16.27
C HIS A 318 -7.35 17.65 16.00
N GLN A 319 -7.73 17.50 14.73
CA GLN A 319 -9.13 17.50 14.28
C GLN A 319 -9.75 16.11 14.37
N ALA A 320 -9.08 15.08 13.83
CA ALA A 320 -9.64 13.74 13.71
C ALA A 320 -8.59 12.62 13.75
N ARG A 321 -9.01 11.43 14.17
CA ARG A 321 -8.22 10.18 14.10
C ARG A 321 -8.98 9.16 13.26
N LEU A 322 -8.51 8.96 12.03
CA LEU A 322 -9.03 8.04 11.04
C LEU A 322 -8.53 6.61 11.35
N ARG A 323 -9.41 5.62 11.18
CA ARG A 323 -9.11 4.20 11.37
C ARG A 323 -10.01 3.34 10.48
N ALA A 324 -9.58 2.10 10.19
CA ALA A 324 -10.48 1.05 9.72
C ALA A 324 -11.68 0.87 10.69
N PRO A 325 -12.94 0.72 10.22
CA PRO A 325 -14.08 0.48 11.10
C PRO A 325 -13.99 -0.86 11.84
N ALA A 326 -14.67 -0.99 12.98
CA ALA A 326 -14.51 -2.13 13.89
C ALA A 326 -14.79 -3.53 13.29
N ARG A 327 -15.50 -3.63 12.17
CA ARG A 327 -15.73 -4.89 11.42
C ARG A 327 -14.59 -5.26 10.46
N ASP A 328 -13.82 -4.24 10.06
CA ASP A 328 -12.80 -4.26 9.01
C ASP A 328 -11.39 -4.14 9.62
N ARG A 329 -11.27 -4.02 10.95
CA ARG A 329 -10.05 -3.75 11.70
C ARG A 329 -9.56 -5.02 12.38
N ALA A 330 -8.32 -5.40 12.11
CA ALA A 330 -7.61 -6.51 12.73
C ALA A 330 -6.27 -6.05 13.32
N GLU A 331 -5.56 -7.00 13.94
CA GLU A 331 -4.19 -6.80 14.41
C GLU A 331 -3.23 -6.75 13.23
N PHE A 332 -2.20 -5.93 13.32
CA PHE A 332 -1.14 -5.80 12.30
C PHE A 332 -1.58 -5.32 10.91
N ASP A 333 -2.82 -4.85 10.71
CA ASP A 333 -3.32 -4.25 9.45
C ASP A 333 -2.44 -3.09 8.93
N VAL A 334 -1.68 -2.45 9.83
CA VAL A 334 -0.82 -1.27 9.62
C VAL A 334 -1.49 -0.12 8.86
N PHE A 335 -2.74 0.18 9.22
CA PHE A 335 -3.49 1.33 8.70
C PHE A 335 -2.71 2.63 8.97
N GLY A 336 -2.47 3.44 7.92
CA GLY A 336 -1.66 4.65 8.02
C GLY A 336 -0.24 4.51 7.45
N LEU A 337 0.16 3.35 6.94
CA LEU A 337 1.49 3.20 6.33
C LEU A 337 1.66 4.12 5.11
N GLY A 338 0.64 4.21 4.25
CA GLY A 338 0.52 5.20 3.19
C GLY A 338 -0.63 6.17 3.49
N VAL A 339 -0.41 7.46 3.26
CA VAL A 339 -1.44 8.51 3.34
C VAL A 339 -1.34 9.42 2.12
N SER A 340 -2.47 9.94 1.66
CA SER A 340 -2.56 10.98 0.64
C SER A 340 -3.79 11.84 0.90
N LEU A 341 -3.75 13.09 0.48
CA LEU A 341 -4.73 14.13 0.78
C LEU A 341 -4.87 15.04 -0.43
N ALA A 342 -6.10 15.24 -0.91
CA ALA A 342 -6.45 16.22 -1.94
C ALA A 342 -7.83 16.77 -1.62
N ASP A 343 -7.96 18.10 -1.61
CA ASP A 343 -9.18 18.80 -1.23
C ASP A 343 -9.77 18.27 0.10
N ASP A 344 -11.06 17.95 0.12
CA ASP A 344 -11.76 17.33 1.25
C ASP A 344 -11.58 15.79 1.32
N THR A 345 -10.71 15.19 0.51
CA THR A 345 -10.54 13.72 0.39
C THR A 345 -9.20 13.24 0.96
N ALA A 346 -9.26 12.34 1.94
CA ALA A 346 -8.11 11.64 2.52
C ALA A 346 -8.14 10.15 2.16
N VAL A 347 -7.01 9.64 1.65
CA VAL A 347 -6.83 8.21 1.37
C VAL A 347 -5.79 7.62 2.31
N VAL A 348 -6.13 6.52 2.98
CA VAL A 348 -5.25 5.85 3.93
C VAL A 348 -5.11 4.36 3.59
N GLY A 349 -3.87 3.91 3.43
CA GLY A 349 -3.53 2.52 3.15
C GLY A 349 -3.37 1.66 4.41
N ALA A 350 -3.79 0.41 4.31
CA ALA A 350 -3.61 -0.66 5.29
C ALA A 350 -3.14 -1.93 4.55
N PRO A 351 -1.85 -1.99 4.14
CA PRO A 351 -1.36 -3.01 3.21
C PRO A 351 -1.33 -4.44 3.74
N LEU A 352 -1.41 -4.65 5.06
CA LEU A 352 -1.50 -6.00 5.64
C LEU A 352 -2.94 -6.40 5.98
N ALA A 353 -3.93 -5.56 5.65
CA ALA A 353 -5.32 -5.85 5.96
C ALA A 353 -5.86 -7.09 5.24
N ASP A 354 -6.43 -8.00 6.03
CA ASP A 354 -7.07 -9.22 5.54
C ASP A 354 -8.38 -8.92 4.78
N VAL A 355 -8.66 -9.72 3.75
CA VAL A 355 -9.90 -9.64 2.97
C VAL A 355 -10.62 -10.99 3.02
N GLY A 356 -11.63 -11.07 3.89
CA GLY A 356 -12.39 -12.31 4.12
C GLY A 356 -11.55 -13.34 4.86
N THR A 357 -11.09 -14.38 4.14
CA THR A 357 -10.17 -15.41 4.67
C THR A 357 -8.79 -15.36 4.02
N THR A 358 -8.52 -14.34 3.20
CA THR A 358 -7.26 -14.20 2.47
C THR A 358 -6.38 -13.18 3.17
N THR A 359 -5.18 -13.59 3.57
CA THR A 359 -4.28 -12.77 4.37
C THR A 359 -3.46 -11.78 3.55
N ASP A 360 -3.11 -10.64 4.17
CA ASP A 360 -2.17 -9.66 3.63
C ASP A 360 -2.49 -9.16 2.21
N VAL A 361 -3.77 -9.22 1.81
CA VAL A 361 -4.23 -8.70 0.51
C VAL A 361 -4.02 -7.18 0.47
N GLY A 362 -4.31 -6.54 1.59
CA GLY A 362 -4.26 -5.10 1.77
C GLY A 362 -5.58 -4.41 1.45
N SER A 363 -5.72 -3.17 1.89
CA SER A 363 -6.87 -2.30 1.62
C SER A 363 -6.46 -0.84 1.60
N ALA A 364 -7.23 -0.01 0.91
CA ALA A 364 -7.16 1.44 1.03
C ALA A 364 -8.53 1.97 1.42
N TYR A 365 -8.57 3.03 2.21
CA TYR A 365 -9.78 3.60 2.78
C TYR A 365 -9.87 5.07 2.38
N VAL A 366 -10.98 5.45 1.76
CA VAL A 366 -11.27 6.84 1.37
C VAL A 366 -12.16 7.47 2.45
N PHE A 367 -11.78 8.65 2.91
CA PHE A 367 -12.52 9.47 3.84
C PHE A 367 -12.79 10.83 3.21
N ALA A 368 -14.03 11.30 3.32
CA ALA A 368 -14.40 12.65 2.94
C ALA A 368 -14.63 13.52 4.19
N ARG A 369 -14.21 14.77 4.09
CA ARG A 369 -14.47 15.83 5.06
C ARG A 369 -15.82 16.48 4.75
N GLN A 370 -16.61 16.71 5.80
CA GLN A 370 -17.87 17.45 5.75
C GLN A 370 -17.86 18.44 6.93
N GLY A 371 -17.51 19.69 6.64
CA GLY A 371 -17.20 20.69 7.66
C GLY A 371 -15.97 20.26 8.47
N ASP A 372 -16.14 20.08 9.78
CA ASP A 372 -15.06 19.60 10.68
C ASP A 372 -15.07 18.08 10.93
N SER A 373 -15.99 17.35 10.30
CA SER A 373 -16.12 15.90 10.48
C SER A 373 -15.51 15.14 9.32
N TRP A 374 -14.68 14.14 9.61
CA TRP A 374 -14.20 13.17 8.64
C TRP A 374 -15.03 11.89 8.73
N SER A 375 -15.51 11.38 7.59
CA SER A 375 -16.28 10.14 7.52
C SER A 375 -15.75 9.24 6.41
N ARG A 376 -15.72 7.91 6.65
CA ARG A 376 -15.27 6.95 5.62
C ARG A 376 -16.37 6.75 4.59
N GLU A 377 -16.06 7.05 3.34
CA GLU A 377 -16.92 6.72 2.20
C GLU A 377 -16.82 5.22 1.88
N VAL A 378 -15.63 4.76 1.50
CA VAL A 378 -15.41 3.42 0.93
C VAL A 378 -14.15 2.74 1.45
N ARG A 379 -14.14 1.40 1.41
CA ARG A 379 -12.95 0.56 1.48
C ARG A 379 -12.68 0.06 0.06
N LEU A 380 -11.63 0.57 -0.57
CA LEU A 380 -11.14 0.07 -1.86
C LEU A 380 -10.46 -1.29 -1.62
N LEU A 381 -10.78 -2.24 -2.50
CA LEU A 381 -10.30 -3.62 -2.42
C LEU A 381 -9.51 -3.97 -3.68
N MET A 382 -8.48 -4.79 -3.51
CA MET A 382 -7.72 -5.37 -4.61
C MET A 382 -8.62 -6.26 -5.48
N PRO A 383 -8.84 -5.98 -6.78
CA PRO A 383 -9.87 -6.68 -7.58
C PRO A 383 -9.68 -8.20 -7.72
N GLU A 384 -8.44 -8.66 -7.85
CA GLU A 384 -8.11 -10.11 -7.90
C GLU A 384 -7.97 -10.75 -6.51
N GLY A 385 -8.02 -9.98 -5.42
CA GLY A 385 -7.93 -10.49 -4.05
C GLY A 385 -6.65 -11.27 -3.73
N SER A 386 -5.55 -10.99 -4.43
CA SER A 386 -4.31 -11.78 -4.35
C SER A 386 -3.70 -11.77 -2.93
N PRO A 387 -3.42 -12.95 -2.33
CA PRO A 387 -2.78 -13.03 -1.02
C PRO A 387 -1.40 -12.37 -1.02
N GLY A 388 -1.07 -11.61 0.03
CA GLY A 388 0.21 -10.93 0.14
C GLY A 388 0.48 -9.89 -0.95
N ALA A 389 -0.54 -9.31 -1.58
CA ALA A 389 -0.40 -8.29 -2.62
C ALA A 389 0.01 -6.91 -2.08
N MET A 390 -0.13 -6.69 -0.77
CA MET A 390 0.21 -5.45 -0.08
C MET A 390 -0.46 -4.20 -0.68
N PHE A 391 -1.73 -4.34 -1.08
CA PHE A 391 -2.54 -3.27 -1.66
C PHE A 391 -2.77 -2.14 -0.64
N GLY A 392 -2.39 -0.91 -0.98
CA GLY A 392 -2.36 0.21 -0.04
C GLY A 392 -0.96 0.52 0.51
N THR A 393 0.12 -0.06 -0.05
CA THR A 393 1.50 0.32 0.30
C THR A 393 1.80 1.76 -0.13
N GLY A 394 1.47 2.08 -1.37
CA GLY A 394 1.42 3.46 -1.88
C GLY A 394 -0.03 3.86 -2.15
N VAL A 395 -0.39 5.10 -1.84
CA VAL A 395 -1.69 5.70 -2.16
C VAL A 395 -1.47 7.12 -2.68
N ALA A 396 -2.23 7.52 -3.68
CA ALA A 396 -2.27 8.88 -4.18
C ALA A 396 -3.72 9.24 -4.57
N VAL A 397 -4.14 10.47 -4.30
CA VAL A 397 -5.43 11.02 -4.73
C VAL A 397 -5.21 12.35 -5.44
N SER A 398 -5.99 12.62 -6.50
CA SER A 398 -6.11 13.94 -7.10
C SER A 398 -7.49 14.05 -7.74
N GLY A 399 -8.29 15.02 -7.27
CA GLY A 399 -9.73 15.11 -7.56
C GLY A 399 -10.43 13.75 -7.36
N ASP A 400 -11.24 13.38 -8.35
CA ASP A 400 -12.06 12.16 -8.35
C ASP A 400 -11.27 10.86 -8.63
N THR A 401 -9.93 10.90 -8.72
CA THR A 401 -9.11 9.71 -9.03
C THR A 401 -8.19 9.32 -7.89
N VAL A 402 -8.22 8.03 -7.53
CA VAL A 402 -7.33 7.42 -6.53
C VAL A 402 -6.51 6.31 -7.17
N VAL A 403 -5.19 6.35 -6.96
CA VAL A 403 -4.26 5.29 -7.38
C VAL A 403 -3.73 4.57 -6.15
N VAL A 404 -3.86 3.25 -6.12
CA VAL A 404 -3.43 2.40 -5.01
C VAL A 404 -2.42 1.36 -5.48
N GLY A 405 -1.25 1.37 -4.85
CA GLY A 405 -0.16 0.45 -5.12
C GLY A 405 -0.32 -0.91 -4.43
N ALA A 406 -0.11 -1.99 -5.17
CA ALA A 406 -0.04 -3.37 -4.71
C ALA A 406 1.33 -3.98 -5.09
N SER A 407 2.35 -3.60 -4.31
CA SER A 407 3.76 -3.74 -4.69
C SER A 407 4.27 -5.19 -4.83
N THR A 408 3.50 -6.17 -4.33
CA THR A 408 3.81 -7.61 -4.37
C THR A 408 2.72 -8.43 -5.10
N HIS A 409 1.81 -7.77 -5.81
CA HIS A 409 0.78 -8.43 -6.62
C HIS A 409 1.41 -9.33 -7.70
N ARG A 410 0.96 -10.60 -7.73
CA ARG A 410 1.47 -11.70 -8.57
C ARG A 410 2.77 -12.35 -8.04
N GLY A 411 3.10 -12.15 -6.76
CA GLY A 411 4.11 -12.91 -6.02
C GLY A 411 5.44 -12.18 -5.84
N PRO A 412 6.45 -12.83 -5.23
CA PRO A 412 7.72 -12.19 -4.89
C PRO A 412 8.42 -11.61 -6.12
N GLY A 413 8.38 -10.29 -6.27
CA GLY A 413 9.00 -9.58 -7.39
C GLY A 413 8.09 -9.27 -8.60
N ALA A 414 6.77 -9.27 -8.44
CA ALA A 414 5.83 -8.60 -9.34
C ALA A 414 4.92 -7.64 -8.53
N GLY A 415 4.33 -6.64 -9.18
CA GLY A 415 3.41 -5.69 -8.54
C GLY A 415 2.49 -4.98 -9.54
N SER A 416 1.47 -4.31 -9.03
CA SER A 416 0.54 -3.48 -9.81
C SER A 416 0.22 -2.16 -9.11
N ALA A 417 -0.41 -1.24 -9.84
CA ALA A 417 -1.14 -0.11 -9.25
C ALA A 417 -2.55 -0.11 -9.82
N GLU A 418 -3.55 -0.02 -8.97
CA GLU A 418 -4.95 -0.03 -9.34
C GLU A 418 -5.49 1.40 -9.32
N VAL A 419 -6.25 1.77 -10.34
CA VAL A 419 -6.86 3.09 -10.49
C VAL A 419 -8.35 2.97 -10.19
N PHE A 420 -8.83 3.81 -9.28
CA PHE A 420 -10.24 3.96 -8.93
C PHE A 420 -10.69 5.37 -9.25
N VAL A 421 -11.94 5.51 -9.68
CA VAL A 421 -12.57 6.80 -10.00
C VAL A 421 -13.90 6.92 -9.28
N GLU A 422 -14.12 8.08 -8.67
CA GLU A 422 -15.40 8.54 -8.15
C GLU A 422 -16.29 8.96 -9.33
N ALA A 423 -17.52 8.44 -9.34
CA ALA A 423 -18.58 9.05 -10.13
C ALA A 423 -19.91 9.00 -9.37
N ALA A 424 -20.46 10.18 -9.07
CA ALA A 424 -21.81 10.37 -8.53
C ALA A 424 -22.09 9.65 -7.20
N GLY A 425 -21.15 9.75 -6.26
CA GLY A 425 -21.20 9.14 -4.93
C GLY A 425 -20.66 7.70 -4.88
N THR A 426 -19.97 7.22 -5.92
CA THR A 426 -19.54 5.83 -6.06
C THR A 426 -18.12 5.70 -6.65
N TRP A 427 -17.22 5.14 -5.84
CA TRP A 427 -15.89 4.72 -6.29
C TRP A 427 -15.93 3.39 -7.05
N THR A 428 -15.38 3.37 -8.26
CA THR A 428 -15.32 2.18 -9.13
C THR A 428 -13.87 1.88 -9.55
N HIS A 429 -13.52 0.61 -9.75
CA HIS A 429 -12.22 0.23 -10.32
C HIS A 429 -12.24 0.48 -11.83
N ARG A 430 -11.24 1.22 -12.32
CA ARG A 430 -11.12 1.66 -13.72
C ARG A 430 -10.00 0.96 -14.47
N ALA A 431 -8.84 0.73 -13.83
CA ALA A 431 -7.69 0.13 -14.50
C ALA A 431 -6.72 -0.59 -13.55
N THR A 432 -6.12 -1.68 -14.05
CA THR A 432 -4.96 -2.36 -13.42
C THR A 432 -3.70 -2.02 -14.20
N LEU A 433 -2.83 -1.21 -13.62
CA LEU A 433 -1.54 -0.84 -14.18
C LEU A 433 -0.51 -1.89 -13.80
N THR A 434 0.20 -2.43 -14.80
CA THR A 434 1.27 -3.40 -14.59
C THR A 434 2.45 -3.10 -15.49
N ARG A 435 3.65 -3.52 -15.06
CA ARG A 435 4.84 -3.50 -15.89
C ARG A 435 5.48 -4.90 -15.89
N PRO A 436 5.59 -5.56 -17.06
CA PRO A 436 6.33 -6.82 -17.15
C PRO A 436 7.82 -6.64 -16.85
N ARG A 437 8.42 -7.67 -16.23
CA ARG A 437 9.87 -7.74 -15.91
C ARG A 437 10.36 -6.60 -15.00
N THR A 438 9.60 -6.33 -13.93
CA THR A 438 9.98 -5.43 -12.84
C THR A 438 9.53 -5.98 -11.50
N THR A 439 10.28 -5.65 -10.45
CA THR A 439 9.88 -5.88 -9.06
C THR A 439 9.22 -4.61 -8.50
N TYR A 440 8.38 -4.75 -7.47
CA TYR A 440 7.84 -3.63 -6.70
C TYR A 440 7.18 -2.50 -7.51
N PHE A 441 6.54 -2.83 -8.64
CA PHE A 441 5.73 -1.85 -9.38
C PHE A 441 4.53 -1.46 -8.51
N GLY A 442 4.30 -0.17 -8.33
CA GLY A 442 3.29 0.33 -7.39
C GLY A 442 3.76 0.41 -5.94
N TYR A 443 5.08 0.42 -5.66
CA TYR A 443 5.55 0.69 -4.29
C TYR A 443 5.29 2.13 -3.86
N SER A 444 5.61 3.09 -4.72
CA SER A 444 5.30 4.52 -4.52
C SER A 444 4.53 5.02 -5.74
N VAL A 445 3.51 5.83 -5.49
CA VAL A 445 2.61 6.41 -6.48
C VAL A 445 2.40 7.89 -6.15
N ALA A 446 2.21 8.71 -7.17
CA ALA A 446 1.85 10.12 -7.03
C ALA A 446 0.81 10.50 -8.09
N ALA A 447 -0.02 11.49 -7.78
CA ALA A 447 -1.09 11.98 -8.62
C ALA A 447 -1.14 13.52 -8.56
N SER A 448 -1.33 14.16 -9.71
CA SER A 448 -1.62 15.60 -9.80
C SER A 448 -2.37 15.84 -11.10
N GLU A 449 -3.59 16.37 -10.99
CA GLU A 449 -4.49 16.66 -12.12
C GLU A 449 -4.67 15.45 -13.05
N ASP A 450 -4.21 15.54 -14.29
CA ASP A 450 -4.29 14.49 -15.30
C ASP A 450 -3.20 13.41 -15.15
N THR A 451 -2.19 13.62 -14.30
CA THR A 451 -0.94 12.85 -14.30
C THR A 451 -0.83 11.91 -13.11
N PHE A 452 -0.52 10.66 -13.41
CA PHE A 452 -0.28 9.60 -12.43
C PHE A 452 1.09 8.97 -12.65
N LEU A 453 1.93 8.97 -11.62
CA LEU A 453 3.26 8.39 -11.65
C LEU A 453 3.30 7.12 -10.79
N VAL A 454 3.89 6.05 -11.33
CA VAL A 454 4.03 4.77 -10.62
C VAL A 454 5.48 4.31 -10.66
N THR A 455 6.11 4.14 -9.48
CA THR A 455 7.48 3.64 -9.40
C THR A 455 7.57 2.13 -9.61
N SER A 456 8.73 1.67 -10.06
CA SER A 456 9.03 0.26 -10.26
C SER A 456 10.54 0.01 -10.26
N ASN A 457 10.92 -1.14 -9.70
CA ASN A 457 12.31 -1.53 -9.55
C ASN A 457 12.78 -2.42 -10.69
N GLY A 458 14.09 -2.45 -10.88
CA GLY A 458 14.74 -3.42 -11.74
C GLY A 458 14.38 -4.86 -11.37
N PHE A 459 14.55 -5.77 -12.33
CA PHE A 459 14.40 -7.21 -12.08
C PHE A 459 15.78 -7.87 -11.93
N SER A 460 15.94 -8.65 -10.88
CA SER A 460 17.11 -9.51 -10.67
C SER A 460 16.70 -10.99 -10.86
N HIS A 461 17.56 -11.76 -11.51
CA HIS A 461 17.36 -13.21 -11.64
C HIS A 461 18.69 -13.93 -11.47
N GLY A 462 18.88 -14.58 -10.32
CA GLY A 462 20.19 -15.08 -9.90
C GLY A 462 21.22 -13.94 -9.84
N SER A 463 22.43 -14.20 -10.33
CA SER A 463 23.56 -13.25 -10.34
C SER A 463 23.51 -12.19 -11.45
N TYR A 464 22.39 -12.06 -12.18
CA TYR A 464 22.26 -11.11 -13.29
C TYR A 464 21.20 -10.04 -13.02
N HIS A 465 21.62 -8.77 -13.13
CA HIS A 465 20.79 -7.59 -12.95
C HIS A 465 20.25 -7.13 -14.30
N TYR A 466 18.94 -7.30 -14.52
CA TYR A 466 18.26 -6.95 -15.77
C TYR A 466 17.13 -5.97 -15.52
N GLY A 467 17.49 -4.73 -15.19
CA GLY A 467 16.56 -3.61 -15.23
C GLY A 467 17.00 -2.44 -14.37
N PHE A 468 16.78 -1.25 -14.89
CA PHE A 468 16.87 0.00 -14.14
C PHE A 468 15.56 0.30 -13.43
N ALA A 469 15.64 0.86 -12.24
CA ALA A 469 14.49 1.49 -11.58
C ALA A 469 13.95 2.64 -12.44
N ARG A 470 12.63 2.79 -12.52
CA ARG A 470 11.94 3.81 -13.33
C ARG A 470 10.60 4.17 -12.72
N ALA A 471 10.18 5.41 -12.95
CA ALA A 471 8.78 5.80 -12.86
C ALA A 471 8.11 5.61 -14.22
N VAL A 472 6.85 5.16 -14.24
CA VAL A 472 6.01 5.13 -15.44
C VAL A 472 5.01 6.27 -15.35
N VAL A 473 4.92 7.04 -16.44
CA VAL A 473 3.98 8.16 -16.56
C VAL A 473 2.70 7.66 -17.22
N TYR A 474 1.58 7.86 -16.55
CA TYR A 474 0.23 7.72 -17.10
C TYR A 474 -0.46 9.08 -17.08
N VAL A 475 -1.27 9.34 -18.10
CA VAL A 475 -2.07 10.57 -18.21
C VAL A 475 -3.51 10.20 -18.53
N THR A 476 -4.47 10.87 -17.90
CA THR A 476 -5.87 10.79 -18.30
C THR A 476 -6.16 11.81 -19.39
N GLU A 477 -6.36 11.34 -20.61
CA GLU A 477 -6.80 12.15 -21.74
C GLU A 477 -8.32 12.39 -21.63
N PRO A 478 -8.82 13.64 -21.76
CA PRO A 478 -10.24 13.98 -21.68
C PRO A 478 -11.06 13.42 -22.85
#